data_AF-A0A075B465-F1
#
_entry.id   AF-A0A075B465-F1
#
_cell.length_a   1.000
_cell.length_b   1.000
_cell.length_c   1.000
_cell.angle_alpha   90.00
_cell.angle_beta   90.00
_cell.angle_gamma   90.00
#
_symmetry.space_group_name_H-M   'P 1'
#
loop_
_entity.id
_entity.type
_entity.pdbx_description
1 polymer ?
#
loop_
_entity_poly.entity_id
_entity_poly.type
_entity_poly.pdbx_seq_one_letter_code
_entity_poly.pdbx_strand_id
1 'polypeptide(L)'
;VVKLLLADSRVDPSTDDNFAIQSASHNGKADVVELLLTDRGVNPSANDHFAIQWASHNGKADVVKLLLADRRSSGWGHSDVVKILLDDCRVDPSANDNIAIQCASNHGHADVVKLLLEDSRVDPSADNNYPIQWASRKGHADVVKLLLEDSRVDPSTNDNFVIQCASKFGHADVVKLLLADSR
;
A
#
# COMPACT_ATOMS: atom_id res chain seq x y z
N VAL A 1 26.33 4.91 -5.91
CA VAL A 1 26.76 5.07 -4.49
C VAL A 1 26.17 3.98 -3.60
N VAL A 2 24.84 3.80 -3.52
CA VAL A 2 24.22 2.80 -2.63
C VAL A 2 24.68 1.35 -2.89
N LYS A 3 24.82 0.93 -4.15
CA LYS A 3 25.38 -0.39 -4.51
C LYS A 3 26.81 -0.63 -3.99
N LEU A 4 27.62 0.43 -3.93
CA LEU A 4 28.99 0.35 -3.42
C LEU A 4 29.01 0.32 -1.89
N LEU A 5 28.02 0.95 -1.24
CA LEU A 5 27.88 0.92 0.22
C LEU A 5 27.41 -0.46 0.71
N LEU A 6 26.47 -1.12 0.02
CA LEU A 6 26.04 -2.48 0.39
C LEU A 6 27.11 -3.56 0.13
N ALA A 7 28.15 -3.26 -0.65
CA ALA A 7 29.28 -4.17 -0.85
C ALA A 7 30.32 -4.07 0.29
N ASP A 8 30.23 -3.05 1.15
CA ASP A 8 31.08 -2.89 2.33
C ASP A 8 30.45 -3.65 3.50
N SER A 9 31.12 -4.69 3.98
CA SER A 9 30.64 -5.54 5.08
C SER A 9 30.47 -4.81 6.42
N ARG A 10 30.89 -3.55 6.51
CA ARG A 10 30.68 -2.70 7.70
C ARG A 10 29.35 -1.95 7.66
N VAL A 11 28.70 -1.89 6.50
CA VAL A 11 27.40 -1.23 6.33
C VAL A 11 26.33 -2.30 6.40
N ASP A 12 25.65 -2.37 7.54
CA ASP A 12 24.48 -3.23 7.71
C ASP A 12 23.21 -2.39 7.42
N PRO A 13 22.52 -2.63 6.29
CA PRO A 13 21.31 -1.88 5.92
C PRO A 13 20.09 -2.19 6.80
N SER A 14 20.17 -3.23 7.65
CA SER A 14 19.10 -3.62 8.56
C SER A 14 19.17 -2.93 9.93
N THR A 15 20.22 -2.13 10.19
CA THR A 15 20.38 -1.38 11.44
C THR A 15 19.24 -0.39 11.68
N ASP A 16 19.06 0.00 12.95
CA ASP A 16 18.00 0.90 13.40
C ASP A 16 16.62 0.41 12.93
N ASP A 17 16.34 -0.88 13.15
CA ASP A 17 15.08 -1.53 12.79
C ASP A 17 14.72 -1.37 11.30
N ASN A 18 15.71 -1.50 10.40
CA ASN A 18 15.56 -1.30 8.96
C ASN A 18 15.15 0.14 8.57
N PHE A 19 15.64 1.15 9.29
CA PHE A 19 15.36 2.56 8.98
C PHE A 19 15.67 2.93 7.52
N ALA A 20 16.72 2.35 6.93
CA ALA A 20 17.13 2.64 5.56
C ALA A 20 16.01 2.35 4.53
N ILE A 21 15.34 1.18 4.64
CA ILE A 21 14.26 0.83 3.70
C ILE A 21 13.00 1.65 3.99
N GLN A 22 12.71 1.95 5.25
CA GLN A 22 11.57 2.80 5.64
C GLN A 22 11.73 4.22 5.08
N SER A 23 12.91 4.83 5.26
CA SER A 23 13.21 6.17 4.76
C SER A 23 13.21 6.23 3.23
N ALA A 24 13.78 5.22 2.56
CA ALA A 24 13.72 5.11 1.11
C ALA A 24 12.26 4.98 0.61
N SER A 25 11.44 4.21 1.32
CA SER A 25 10.02 4.00 0.98
C SER A 25 9.19 5.27 1.17
N HIS A 26 9.39 5.98 2.28
CA HIS A 26 8.76 7.28 2.53
C HIS A 26 9.07 8.30 1.42
N ASN A 27 10.34 8.37 1.02
CA ASN A 27 10.82 9.33 0.02
C ASN A 27 10.60 8.88 -1.44
N GLY A 28 10.01 7.70 -1.67
CA GLY A 28 9.75 7.18 -3.01
C GLY A 28 11.01 6.83 -3.80
N LYS A 29 12.10 6.46 -3.12
CA LYS A 29 13.38 6.10 -3.79
C LYS A 29 13.35 4.64 -4.25
N ALA A 30 12.55 4.35 -5.28
CA ALA A 30 12.32 2.99 -5.80
C ALA A 30 13.63 2.22 -6.06
N ASP A 31 14.59 2.82 -6.78
CA ASP A 31 15.90 2.19 -7.04
C ASP A 31 16.67 1.82 -5.76
N VAL A 32 16.52 2.63 -4.70
CA VAL A 32 17.16 2.38 -3.41
C VAL A 32 16.42 1.28 -2.65
N VAL A 33 15.08 1.28 -2.67
CA VAL A 33 14.28 0.21 -2.08
C VAL A 33 14.57 -1.12 -2.76
N GLU A 34 14.58 -1.14 -4.10
CA GLU A 34 14.93 -2.32 -4.90
C GLU A 34 16.31 -2.86 -4.51
N LEU A 35 17.30 -1.97 -4.40
CA LEU A 35 18.64 -2.34 -4.03
C LEU A 35 18.75 -2.83 -2.57
N LEU A 36 18.07 -2.19 -1.62
CA LEU A 36 18.04 -2.64 -0.23
C LEU A 36 17.38 -4.01 -0.09
N LEU A 37 16.31 -4.27 -0.86
CA LEU A 37 15.66 -5.56 -0.90
C LEU A 37 16.57 -6.68 -1.43
N THR A 38 17.67 -6.36 -2.13
CA THR A 38 18.67 -7.37 -2.55
C THR A 38 19.36 -8.03 -1.36
N ASP A 39 19.53 -7.30 -0.26
CA ASP A 39 20.17 -7.78 0.96
C ASP A 39 19.22 -8.73 1.74
N ARG A 40 19.77 -9.83 2.28
CA ARG A 40 18.99 -10.82 3.04
C ARG A 40 18.69 -10.39 4.48
N GLY A 41 19.49 -9.50 5.05
CA GLY A 41 19.28 -8.94 6.38
C GLY A 41 18.17 -7.90 6.41
N VAL A 42 17.86 -7.27 5.27
CA VAL A 42 16.79 -6.26 5.19
C VAL A 42 15.43 -6.91 5.33
N ASN A 43 14.72 -6.53 6.38
CA ASN A 43 13.35 -6.91 6.64
C ASN A 43 12.38 -5.74 6.33
N PRO A 44 11.63 -5.78 5.21
CA PRO A 44 10.67 -4.73 4.86
C PRO A 44 9.42 -4.67 5.77
N SER A 45 9.14 -5.70 6.58
CA SER A 45 8.06 -5.65 7.59
C SER A 45 8.49 -5.17 8.97
N ALA A 46 9.76 -4.82 9.16
CA ALA A 46 10.22 -4.25 10.43
C ALA A 46 9.40 -3.00 10.79
N ASN A 47 9.22 -2.77 12.10
CA ASN A 47 8.34 -1.74 12.67
C ASN A 47 6.94 -1.81 12.07
N ASP A 48 6.25 -2.93 12.29
CA ASP A 48 4.84 -3.10 11.91
C ASP A 48 4.55 -2.72 10.46
N HIS A 49 5.41 -3.11 9.51
CA HIS A 49 5.22 -2.84 8.09
C HIS A 49 5.31 -1.36 7.66
N PHE A 50 6.05 -0.53 8.39
CA PHE A 50 6.17 0.90 8.08
C PHE A 50 6.58 1.19 6.63
N ALA A 51 7.45 0.40 6.01
CA ALA A 51 7.86 0.65 4.63
C ALA A 51 6.66 0.78 3.67
N ILE A 52 5.71 -0.17 3.70
CA ILE A 52 4.53 -0.12 2.83
C ILE A 52 3.52 0.95 3.26
N GLN A 53 3.39 1.21 4.56
CA GLN A 53 2.48 2.22 5.09
C GLN A 53 2.91 3.63 4.67
N TRP A 54 4.20 3.95 4.84
CA TRP A 54 4.76 5.23 4.44
C TRP A 54 4.74 5.40 2.92
N ALA A 55 5.05 4.35 2.16
CA ALA A 55 4.92 4.37 0.70
C ALA A 55 3.47 4.66 0.28
N SER A 56 2.50 4.00 0.91
CA SER A 56 1.08 4.16 0.61
C SER A 56 0.55 5.54 0.99
N HIS A 57 0.92 6.05 2.17
CA HIS A 57 0.59 7.39 2.64
C HIS A 57 1.11 8.49 1.69
N ASN A 58 2.32 8.30 1.15
CA ASN A 58 2.96 9.28 0.27
C ASN A 58 2.73 9.03 -1.23
N GLY A 59 1.85 8.09 -1.58
CA GLY A 59 1.47 7.81 -2.97
C GLY A 59 2.60 7.21 -3.82
N LYS A 60 3.54 6.49 -3.20
CA LYS A 60 4.71 5.92 -3.88
C LYS A 60 4.37 4.58 -4.52
N ALA A 61 3.56 4.60 -5.57
CA ALA A 61 3.05 3.40 -6.25
C ALA A 61 4.18 2.43 -6.68
N ASP A 62 5.29 2.93 -7.23
CA ASP A 62 6.43 2.09 -7.62
C ASP A 62 7.06 1.36 -6.42
N VAL A 63 7.15 2.03 -5.28
CA VAL A 63 7.65 1.43 -4.04
C VAL A 63 6.65 0.41 -3.50
N VAL A 64 5.36 0.73 -3.46
CA VAL A 64 4.32 -0.23 -3.03
C VAL A 64 4.36 -1.48 -3.90
N LYS A 65 4.48 -1.31 -5.22
CA LYS A 65 4.65 -2.42 -6.16
C LYS A 65 5.90 -3.25 -5.86
N LEU A 66 7.04 -2.62 -5.61
CA LEU A 66 8.27 -3.32 -5.25
C LEU A 66 8.14 -4.09 -3.93
N LEU A 67 7.46 -3.53 -2.93
CA LEU A 67 7.26 -4.14 -1.62
C LEU A 67 6.26 -5.31 -1.66
N LEU A 68 5.28 -5.26 -2.56
CA LEU A 68 4.30 -6.33 -2.78
C LEU A 68 4.79 -7.41 -3.76
N ALA A 69 5.80 -7.10 -4.58
CA ALA A 69 6.28 -8.04 -5.58
C ALA A 69 6.85 -9.31 -4.94
N ASP A 70 6.32 -10.48 -5.34
CA ASP A 70 6.94 -11.76 -5.00
C ASP A 70 8.29 -11.87 -5.72
N ARG A 71 9.35 -11.97 -4.93
CA ARG A 71 10.74 -12.09 -5.37
C ARG A 71 11.00 -13.30 -6.28
N ARG A 72 10.09 -14.29 -6.33
CA ARG A 72 10.12 -15.46 -7.21
C ARG A 72 9.66 -15.15 -8.63
N SER A 73 8.77 -14.16 -8.81
CA SER A 73 8.20 -13.78 -10.10
C SER A 73 9.07 -12.76 -10.84
N SER A 74 9.82 -11.96 -10.09
CA SER A 74 10.85 -11.08 -10.60
C SER A 74 12.01 -11.95 -11.09
N GLY A 75 12.27 -11.98 -12.41
CA GLY A 75 13.36 -12.71 -13.05
C GLY A 75 14.77 -12.26 -12.63
N TRP A 76 15.05 -12.27 -11.33
CA TRP A 76 16.32 -11.93 -10.71
C TRP A 76 17.17 -13.19 -10.73
N GLY A 77 18.08 -13.26 -11.70
CA GLY A 77 18.84 -14.44 -12.10
C GLY A 77 19.70 -15.08 -11.01
N HIS A 78 19.07 -15.83 -10.10
CA HIS A 78 19.73 -16.74 -9.17
C HIS A 78 19.14 -18.14 -9.35
N SER A 79 19.58 -18.81 -10.43
CA SER A 79 19.11 -20.13 -10.83
C SER A 79 19.60 -21.31 -9.97
N ASP A 80 20.52 -21.17 -9.00
CA ASP A 80 21.14 -22.35 -8.37
C ASP A 80 21.28 -22.30 -6.84
N VAL A 81 20.29 -21.77 -6.11
CA VAL A 81 20.14 -22.08 -4.66
C VAL A 81 18.71 -22.49 -4.38
N VAL A 82 18.40 -23.70 -4.84
CA VAL A 82 17.15 -24.42 -4.63
C VAL A 82 16.88 -24.64 -3.15
N LYS A 83 15.60 -24.45 -2.77
CA LYS A 83 14.91 -24.90 -1.54
C LYS A 83 15.35 -24.25 -0.23
N ILE A 84 14.68 -23.15 0.13
CA ILE A 84 14.09 -22.80 1.44
C ILE A 84 13.49 -21.39 1.29
N LEU A 85 12.36 -21.11 1.94
CA LEU A 85 11.46 -19.93 1.81
C LEU A 85 10.34 -20.12 0.76
N LEU A 86 9.51 -21.13 0.99
CA LEU A 86 8.08 -21.08 0.66
C LEU A 86 7.44 -20.16 1.71
N ASP A 87 6.80 -19.07 1.26
CA ASP A 87 6.28 -17.90 1.97
C ASP A 87 7.25 -16.74 2.24
N ASP A 88 7.80 -16.12 1.18
CA ASP A 88 8.33 -14.75 1.30
C ASP A 88 7.27 -13.74 0.80
N CYS A 89 6.17 -13.66 1.54
CA CYS A 89 5.30 -12.49 1.58
C CYS A 89 5.75 -11.61 2.75
N ARG A 90 7.03 -11.20 2.77
CA ARG A 90 7.61 -10.45 3.91
C ARG A 90 6.78 -9.24 4.29
N VAL A 91 6.06 -8.64 3.34
CA VAL A 91 5.14 -7.54 3.59
C VAL A 91 3.70 -8.03 3.58
N ASP A 92 3.00 -7.79 4.68
CA ASP A 92 1.55 -7.89 4.79
C ASP A 92 0.90 -6.49 4.58
N PRO A 93 0.21 -6.24 3.44
CA PRO A 93 -0.50 -4.98 3.22
C PRO A 93 -1.76 -4.83 4.08
N SER A 94 -2.23 -5.90 4.72
CA SER A 94 -3.35 -5.87 5.65
C SER A 94 -2.94 -5.53 7.09
N ALA A 95 -1.63 -5.43 7.36
CA ALA A 95 -1.10 -5.10 8.67
C ALA A 95 -1.64 -3.77 9.23
N ASN A 96 -1.75 -3.70 10.56
CA ASN A 96 -2.31 -2.57 11.30
C ASN A 96 -3.70 -2.20 10.78
N ASP A 97 -4.61 -3.17 10.72
CA ASP A 97 -6.00 -2.98 10.28
C ASP A 97 -6.12 -2.39 8.87
N ASN A 98 -5.27 -2.83 7.93
CA ASN A 98 -5.21 -2.34 6.56
C ASN A 98 -4.85 -0.83 6.46
N ILE A 99 -3.99 -0.33 7.34
CA ILE A 99 -3.62 1.10 7.35
C ILE A 99 -3.04 1.59 6.02
N ALA A 100 -2.44 0.69 5.21
CA ALA A 100 -1.91 1.03 3.89
C ALA A 100 -3.02 1.54 2.95
N ILE A 101 -4.13 0.79 2.80
CA ILE A 101 -5.25 1.21 1.94
C ILE A 101 -6.03 2.38 2.57
N GLN A 102 -6.14 2.44 3.90
CA GLN A 102 -6.73 3.58 4.58
C GLN A 102 -5.96 4.88 4.29
N CYS A 103 -4.63 4.87 4.42
CA CYS A 103 -3.78 6.03 4.14
C CYS A 103 -3.83 6.43 2.67
N ALA A 104 -3.73 5.48 1.74
CA ALA A 104 -3.81 5.73 0.31
C ALA A 104 -5.16 6.36 -0.06
N SER A 105 -6.26 5.85 0.51
CA SER A 105 -7.61 6.35 0.23
C SER A 105 -7.87 7.73 0.81
N ASN A 106 -7.39 8.01 2.02
CA ASN A 106 -7.50 9.34 2.65
C ASN A 106 -6.74 10.43 1.88
N HIS A 107 -5.61 10.08 1.26
CA HIS A 107 -4.79 11.03 0.50
C HIS A 107 -5.09 11.06 -1.01
N GLY A 108 -5.97 10.18 -1.50
CA GLY A 108 -6.41 10.19 -2.90
C GLY A 108 -5.48 9.46 -3.87
N HIS A 109 -4.62 8.58 -3.37
CA HIS A 109 -3.62 7.88 -4.19
C HIS A 109 -4.24 6.67 -4.92
N ALA A 110 -5.02 6.94 -5.96
CA ALA A 110 -5.76 5.94 -6.72
C ALA A 110 -4.88 4.79 -7.25
N ASP A 111 -3.69 5.08 -7.76
CA ASP A 111 -2.76 4.06 -8.25
C ASP A 111 -2.29 3.10 -7.15
N VAL A 112 -2.07 3.61 -5.94
CA VAL A 112 -1.72 2.78 -4.77
C VAL A 112 -2.92 1.96 -4.32
N VAL A 113 -4.12 2.55 -4.25
CA VAL A 113 -5.35 1.83 -3.89
C VAL A 113 -5.58 0.68 -4.86
N LYS A 114 -5.43 0.91 -6.16
CA LYS A 114 -5.55 -0.12 -7.19
C LYS A 114 -4.55 -1.26 -6.96
N LEU A 115 -3.28 -0.95 -6.74
CA LEU A 115 -2.25 -1.97 -6.46
C LEU A 115 -2.55 -2.78 -5.19
N LEU A 116 -3.05 -2.14 -4.14
CA LEU A 116 -3.40 -2.82 -2.89
C LEU A 116 -4.63 -3.73 -3.07
N LEU A 117 -5.63 -3.32 -3.85
CA LEU A 117 -6.82 -4.12 -4.14
C LEU A 117 -6.53 -5.38 -4.97
N GLU A 118 -5.42 -5.40 -5.72
CA GLU A 118 -4.96 -6.61 -6.42
C GLU A 118 -4.48 -7.71 -5.45
N ASP A 119 -4.13 -7.37 -4.20
CA ASP A 119 -3.74 -8.32 -3.17
C ASP A 119 -4.96 -8.78 -2.37
N SER A 120 -5.28 -10.08 -2.46
CA SER A 120 -6.45 -10.67 -1.80
C SER A 120 -6.44 -10.56 -0.27
N ARG A 121 -5.28 -10.29 0.35
CA ARG A 121 -5.17 -10.09 1.80
C ARG A 121 -5.74 -8.76 2.26
N VAL A 122 -5.75 -7.75 1.38
CA VAL A 122 -6.25 -6.42 1.71
C VAL A 122 -7.76 -6.45 1.83
N ASP A 123 -8.28 -5.97 2.97
CA ASP A 123 -9.70 -5.71 3.19
C ASP A 123 -10.01 -4.21 2.96
N PRO A 124 -10.70 -3.86 1.86
CA PRO A 124 -11.07 -2.48 1.57
C PRO A 124 -12.25 -1.97 2.41
N SER A 125 -12.91 -2.84 3.16
CA SER A 125 -13.98 -2.51 4.10
C SER A 125 -13.49 -2.30 5.54
N ALA A 126 -12.16 -2.33 5.75
CA ALA A 126 -11.54 -2.20 7.06
C ALA A 126 -11.98 -0.94 7.83
N ASP A 127 -11.97 -1.05 9.16
CA ASP A 127 -12.41 -0.02 10.10
C ASP A 127 -13.79 0.56 9.74
N ASN A 128 -14.76 -0.34 9.49
CA ASN A 128 -16.14 0.01 9.16
C ASN A 128 -16.25 0.86 7.87
N ASN A 129 -15.64 0.41 6.76
CA ASN A 129 -15.56 1.11 5.48
C ASN A 129 -14.79 2.45 5.55
N TYR A 130 -13.79 2.57 6.43
CA TYR A 130 -12.97 3.77 6.56
C TYR A 130 -12.36 4.25 5.23
N PRO A 131 -11.83 3.38 4.34
CA PRO A 131 -11.24 3.81 3.08
C PRO A 131 -12.20 4.66 2.21
N ILE A 132 -13.42 4.17 1.97
CA ILE A 132 -14.40 4.87 1.13
C ILE A 132 -14.99 6.09 1.84
N GLN A 133 -15.16 6.04 3.17
CA GLN A 133 -15.63 7.19 3.94
C GLN A 133 -14.71 8.40 3.80
N TRP A 134 -13.39 8.20 3.97
CA TRP A 134 -12.43 9.30 3.86
C TRP A 134 -12.20 9.76 2.43
N ALA A 135 -12.13 8.83 1.48
CA ALA A 135 -12.07 9.18 0.07
C ALA A 135 -13.26 10.07 -0.33
N SER A 136 -14.47 9.70 0.11
CA SER A 136 -15.69 10.46 -0.19
C SER A 136 -15.76 11.79 0.54
N ARG A 137 -15.34 11.83 1.80
CA ARG A 137 -15.25 13.07 2.60
C ARG A 137 -14.26 14.09 2.02
N LYS A 138 -13.20 13.62 1.37
CA LYS A 138 -12.14 14.43 0.77
C LYS A 138 -12.35 14.72 -0.72
N GLY A 139 -13.32 14.05 -1.34
CA GLY A 139 -13.67 14.25 -2.75
C GLY A 139 -12.81 13.47 -3.75
N HIS A 140 -12.13 12.42 -3.31
CA HIS A 140 -11.24 11.61 -4.14
C HIS A 140 -12.04 10.64 -5.03
N ALA A 141 -12.67 11.18 -6.08
CA ALA A 141 -13.59 10.44 -6.94
C ALA A 141 -12.99 9.18 -7.57
N ASP A 142 -11.73 9.22 -8.02
CA ASP A 142 -11.06 8.06 -8.61
C ASP A 142 -10.86 6.92 -7.60
N VAL A 143 -10.52 7.25 -6.35
CA VAL A 143 -10.44 6.27 -5.26
C VAL A 143 -11.81 5.70 -4.93
N VAL A 144 -12.84 6.54 -4.81
CA VAL A 144 -14.21 6.08 -4.54
C VAL A 144 -14.67 5.12 -5.64
N LYS A 145 -14.42 5.45 -6.90
CA LYS A 145 -14.73 4.57 -8.02
C LYS A 145 -14.06 3.20 -7.89
N LEU A 146 -12.75 3.17 -7.63
CA LEU A 146 -12.01 1.91 -7.44
C LEU A 146 -12.54 1.08 -6.27
N LEU A 147 -12.89 1.73 -5.15
CA LEU A 147 -13.44 1.04 -3.99
C LEU A 147 -14.85 0.50 -4.25
N LEU A 148 -15.70 1.21 -4.99
CA LEU A 148 -17.05 0.75 -5.35
C LEU A 148 -17.04 -0.46 -6.30
N GLU A 149 -16.00 -0.59 -7.14
CA GLU A 149 -15.79 -1.76 -8.00
C GLU A 149 -15.53 -3.05 -7.18
N ASP A 150 -15.10 -2.93 -5.92
CA ASP A 150 -14.93 -4.07 -5.01
C ASP A 150 -16.23 -4.37 -4.26
N SER A 151 -16.76 -5.59 -4.44
CA SER A 151 -18.02 -6.03 -3.82
C SER A 151 -18.00 -6.06 -2.30
N ARG A 152 -16.82 -6.06 -1.67
CA ARG A 152 -16.67 -6.07 -0.20
C ARG A 152 -16.96 -4.70 0.41
N VAL A 153 -16.87 -3.63 -0.36
CA VAL A 153 -17.15 -2.27 0.10
C VAL A 153 -18.65 -2.01 0.06
N ASP A 154 -19.22 -1.54 1.17
CA ASP A 154 -20.63 -1.16 1.25
C ASP A 154 -20.78 0.35 1.53
N PRO A 155 -21.17 1.14 0.50
CA PRO A 155 -21.32 2.59 0.63
C PRO A 155 -22.53 3.02 1.47
N SER A 156 -23.47 2.10 1.76
CA SER A 156 -24.70 2.38 2.52
C SER A 156 -24.51 2.30 4.04
N THR A 157 -23.34 1.84 4.49
CA THR A 157 -23.01 1.71 5.92
C THR A 157 -23.11 3.02 6.71
N ASN A 158 -23.36 2.89 8.02
CA ASN A 158 -23.59 3.99 8.96
C ASN A 158 -24.66 4.99 8.47
N ASP A 159 -25.85 4.49 8.12
CA ASP A 159 -26.97 5.30 7.64
C ASP A 159 -26.62 6.15 6.40
N ASN A 160 -25.90 5.57 5.44
CA ASN A 160 -25.41 6.26 4.23
C ASN A 160 -24.44 7.41 4.55
N PHE A 161 -23.57 7.23 5.55
CA PHE A 161 -22.62 8.27 5.96
C PHE A 161 -21.71 8.75 4.82
N VAL A 162 -21.35 7.86 3.90
CA VAL A 162 -20.47 8.14 2.76
C VAL A 162 -21.04 9.24 1.86
N ILE A 163 -22.29 9.08 1.40
CA ILE A 163 -22.95 10.08 0.54
C ILE A 163 -23.33 11.35 1.30
N GLN A 164 -23.68 11.25 2.59
CA GLN A 164 -23.91 12.41 3.44
C GLN A 164 -22.65 13.28 3.56
N CYS A 165 -21.48 12.67 3.77
CA CYS A 165 -20.20 13.37 3.80
C CYS A 165 -19.88 14.02 2.45
N ALA A 166 -19.94 13.27 1.35
CA ALA A 166 -19.68 13.80 0.01
C ALA A 166 -20.58 15.00 -0.32
N SER A 167 -21.86 14.92 0.06
CA SER A 167 -22.84 16.00 -0.11
C SER A 167 -22.51 17.21 0.76
N LYS A 168 -22.19 16.99 2.04
CA LYS A 168 -21.85 18.05 3.00
C LYS A 168 -20.64 18.88 2.57
N PHE A 169 -19.64 18.23 1.98
CA PHE A 169 -18.42 18.90 1.51
C PHE A 169 -18.49 19.33 0.03
N GLY A 170 -19.62 19.10 -0.66
CA GLY A 170 -19.85 19.59 -2.03
C GLY A 170 -19.16 18.78 -3.13
N HIS A 171 -18.80 17.52 -2.87
CA HIS A 171 -18.12 16.65 -3.82
C HIS A 171 -19.11 16.01 -4.81
N ALA A 172 -19.62 16.83 -5.74
CA ALA A 172 -20.67 16.44 -6.68
C ALA A 172 -20.32 15.19 -7.51
N ASP A 173 -19.07 15.01 -7.92
CA ASP A 173 -18.67 13.85 -8.72
C ASP A 173 -18.66 12.55 -7.90
N VAL A 174 -18.26 12.61 -6.63
CA VAL A 174 -18.41 11.49 -5.69
C VAL A 174 -19.88 11.16 -5.46
N VAL A 175 -20.75 12.17 -5.29
CA VAL A 175 -22.19 11.94 -5.12
C VAL A 175 -22.79 11.26 -6.35
N LYS A 176 -22.41 11.68 -7.57
CA LYS A 176 -22.84 10.99 -8.80
C LYS A 176 -22.38 9.54 -8.85
N LEU A 177 -21.15 9.25 -8.45
CA LEU A 177 -20.64 7.87 -8.38
C LEU A 177 -21.46 7.03 -7.39
N LEU A 178 -21.71 7.56 -6.20
CA LEU A 178 -22.49 6.86 -5.17
C LEU A 178 -23.94 6.64 -5.57
N LEU A 179 -24.58 7.60 -6.26
CA LEU A 179 -25.94 7.45 -6.79
C LEU A 179 -26.04 6.49 -7.99
N ALA A 180 -24.93 6.22 -8.66
CA ALA A 180 -24.87 5.25 -9.75
C ALA A 180 -24.61 3.82 -9.26
N ASP A 181 -24.14 3.64 -8.02
CA ASP A 181 -24.08 2.32 -7.38
C ASP A 181 -25.50 1.85 -7.05
N SER A 182 -25.75 0.56 -7.23
CA SER A 182 -27.07 -0.05 -7.06
C SER A 182 -27.39 -0.42 -5.61
N ARG A 183 -26.39 -0.39 -4.72
CA ARG A 183 -26.51 -0.70 -3.29
C ARG A 183 -26.79 0.58 -2.51
#